data_AF-A0A1Q7S7Y2-F1
#
_entry.id   AF-A0A1Q7S7Y2-F1
#
_cell.length_a   1.000
_cell.length_b   1.000
_cell.length_c   1.000
_cell.angle_alpha   90.00
_cell.angle_beta   90.00
_cell.angle_gamma   90.00
#
_symmetry.space_group_name_H-M   'P 1'
#
loop_
_entity.id
_entity.type
_entity.pdbx_description
1 polymer ?
#
loop_
_entity_poly.entity_id
_entity_poly.type
_entity_poly.pdbx_seq_one_letter_code
_entity_poly.pdbx_strand_id
1 'polypeptide(L)'
;MFKRVSLSGSAELFRETSSAPEILAETDPEPVAAPIHHLPIRREIERETIVAYYEYQLTEPQARALIDAVQKIKYPHTLKSTAKLSMEEFERLEALRQLLLDGLR
;
A
#
# COMPACT_ATOMS: atom_id res chain seq x y z
N MET A 1 20.37 -32.29 40.58
CA MET A 1 19.28 -33.10 39.96
C MET A 1 18.50 -32.18 39.05
N PHE A 2 18.63 -32.31 37.73
CA PHE A 2 17.99 -31.41 36.76
C PHE A 2 16.76 -32.10 36.14
N LYS A 3 15.57 -31.49 36.26
CA LYS A 3 14.35 -31.96 35.61
C LYS A 3 14.39 -31.56 34.13
N ARG A 4 14.48 -32.55 33.23
CA ARG A 4 14.22 -32.34 31.81
C ARG A 4 12.70 -32.26 31.62
N VAL A 5 12.20 -31.08 31.25
CA VAL A 5 10.82 -30.88 30.82
C VAL A 5 10.81 -30.99 29.29
N SER A 6 10.15 -32.01 28.76
CA SER A 6 9.95 -32.16 27.32
C SER A 6 8.76 -31.31 26.89
N LEU A 7 8.98 -30.32 26.00
CA LEU A 7 7.94 -29.52 25.37
C LEU A 7 7.35 -30.29 24.18
N SER A 8 6.35 -31.14 24.45
CA SER A 8 5.52 -31.78 23.42
C SER A 8 4.41 -30.82 23.00
N GLY A 9 4.65 -29.99 21.99
CA GLY A 9 3.63 -29.07 21.48
C GLY A 9 3.87 -28.54 20.06
N SER A 10 5.07 -28.70 19.50
CA SER A 10 5.38 -28.19 18.16
C SER A 10 4.85 -29.06 17.02
N ALA A 11 4.40 -30.29 17.27
CA ALA A 11 3.97 -31.23 16.24
C ALA A 11 2.61 -30.85 15.59
N GLU A 12 1.78 -30.06 16.27
CA GLU A 12 0.47 -29.66 15.73
C GLU A 12 0.56 -28.48 14.73
N LEU A 13 1.65 -27.73 14.76
CA LEU A 13 1.89 -26.58 13.85
C LEU A 13 2.32 -27.01 12.44
N PHE A 14 2.71 -28.27 12.24
CA PHE A 14 3.18 -28.81 10.96
C PHE A 14 2.14 -29.74 10.30
N ARG A 15 0.85 -29.58 10.61
CA ARG A 15 -0.18 -30.25 9.81
C ARG A 15 -0.18 -29.66 8.41
N GLU A 16 0.19 -30.49 7.44
CA GLU A 16 0.11 -30.19 6.02
C GLU A 16 -1.34 -29.79 5.67
N THR A 17 -1.55 -28.54 5.27
CA THR A 17 -2.82 -28.05 4.73
C THR A 17 -2.98 -28.55 3.30
N SER A 18 -3.09 -29.87 3.13
CA SER A 18 -3.46 -30.51 1.87
C SER A 18 -4.98 -30.40 1.68
N SER A 19 -5.43 -29.20 1.36
CA SER A 19 -6.69 -29.01 0.62
C SER A 19 -6.45 -27.91 -0.39
N ALA A 20 -6.08 -28.31 -1.61
CA ALA A 20 -6.05 -27.41 -2.75
C ALA A 20 -7.46 -26.79 -2.89
N PRO A 21 -7.59 -25.45 -2.93
CA PRO A 21 -8.88 -24.85 -3.19
C PRO A 21 -9.24 -25.13 -4.65
N GLU A 22 -10.46 -25.62 -4.89
CA GLU A 22 -11.05 -25.70 -6.23
C GLU A 22 -10.95 -24.34 -6.91
N ILE A 23 -10.25 -24.31 -8.05
CA ILE A 23 -10.10 -23.12 -8.89
C ILE A 23 -11.46 -22.84 -9.53
N LEU A 24 -12.27 -22.03 -8.86
CA LEU A 24 -13.52 -21.53 -9.41
C LEU A 24 -13.22 -20.44 -10.45
N ALA A 25 -13.55 -20.80 -11.70
CA ALA A 25 -13.90 -19.99 -12.87
C ALA A 25 -13.37 -18.54 -12.97
N GLU A 26 -12.71 -18.28 -14.10
CA GLU A 26 -12.38 -16.96 -14.65
C GLU A 26 -13.53 -15.97 -14.49
N THR A 27 -13.47 -15.19 -13.42
CA THR A 27 -14.14 -13.91 -13.30
C THR A 27 -13.02 -12.92 -13.43
N ASP A 28 -13.10 -12.00 -14.40
CA ASP A 28 -12.18 -10.86 -14.47
C ASP A 28 -12.00 -10.32 -13.05
N PRO A 29 -10.76 -10.18 -12.55
CA PRO A 29 -10.56 -9.65 -11.22
C PRO A 29 -11.11 -8.23 -11.25
N GLU A 30 -12.30 -8.02 -10.69
CA GLU A 30 -12.69 -6.70 -10.22
C GLU A 30 -11.50 -6.18 -9.42
N PRO A 31 -11.00 -4.97 -9.71
CA PRO A 31 -9.91 -4.41 -8.95
C PRO A 31 -10.39 -4.28 -7.52
N VAL A 32 -10.07 -5.28 -6.69
CA VAL A 32 -10.32 -5.27 -5.27
C VAL A 32 -9.53 -4.06 -4.79
N ALA A 33 -10.25 -2.99 -4.47
CA ALA A 33 -9.67 -1.84 -3.81
C ALA A 33 -9.21 -2.35 -2.46
N ALA A 34 -7.95 -2.79 -2.41
CA ALA A 34 -7.42 -3.38 -1.22
C ALA A 34 -7.47 -2.34 -0.10
N PRO A 35 -7.92 -2.74 1.09
CA PRO A 35 -8.09 -1.81 2.19
C PRO A 35 -6.76 -1.12 2.45
N ILE A 36 -6.77 0.22 2.36
CA ILE A 36 -5.65 1.04 2.80
C ILE A 36 -5.42 0.67 4.27
N HIS A 37 -4.21 0.27 4.62
CA HIS A 37 -3.90 -0.02 6.01
C HIS A 37 -4.00 1.28 6.80
N HIS A 38 -5.14 1.48 7.48
CA HIS A 38 -5.48 2.67 8.27
C HIS A 38 -4.53 2.91 9.47
N LEU A 39 -3.67 1.93 9.78
CA LEU A 39 -2.72 2.02 10.87
C LEU A 39 -1.31 2.15 10.27
N PRO A 40 -0.48 3.06 10.80
CA PRO A 40 0.89 3.17 10.34
C PRO A 40 1.64 1.87 10.65
N ILE A 41 2.28 1.30 9.63
CA ILE A 41 3.08 0.08 9.69
C ILE A 41 4.18 0.24 10.73
N ARG A 42 4.75 1.44 10.82
CA ARG A 42 5.85 1.76 11.73
C ARG A 42 5.75 3.22 12.17
N ARG A 43 6.10 3.48 13.43
CA ARG A 43 6.34 4.82 13.95
C ARG A 43 7.78 4.89 14.43
N GLU A 44 8.56 5.81 13.87
CA GLU A 44 9.93 6.09 14.30
C GLU A 44 10.01 7.48 14.92
N ILE A 45 10.82 7.64 15.97
CA ILE A 45 11.08 8.94 16.59
C ILE A 45 12.49 9.35 16.18
N GLU A 46 12.58 10.29 15.24
CA GLU A 46 13.86 10.87 14.81
C GLU A 46 13.94 12.31 15.32
N ARG A 47 14.89 12.59 16.23
CA ARG A 47 15.25 13.96 16.66
C ARG A 47 14.01 14.85 16.94
N GLU A 48 13.11 14.36 17.80
CA GLU A 48 11.84 15.01 18.21
C GLU A 48 10.69 14.96 17.19
N THR A 49 10.88 14.35 16.02
CA THR A 49 9.83 14.19 14.99
C THR A 49 9.30 12.76 14.99
N ILE A 50 7.98 12.58 15.09
CA ILE A 50 7.33 11.28 14.91
C ILE A 50 7.10 11.07 13.41
N VAL A 51 7.81 10.11 12.83
CA VAL A 51 7.64 9.68 11.44
C VAL A 51 6.73 8.46 11.43
N ALA A 52 5.58 8.56 10.78
CA ALA A 52 4.64 7.47 10.60
C ALA A 52 4.70 6.95 9.16
N TYR A 53 4.92 5.64 9.01
CA TYR A 53 4.96 4.95 7.73
C TYR A 53 3.62 4.31 7.46
N TYR A 54 3.07 4.51 6.27
CA TYR A 54 1.77 3.97 5.85
C TYR A 54 1.96 3.07 4.62
N GLU A 55 1.14 2.03 4.51
CA GLU A 55 1.09 1.17 3.33
C GLU A 55 -0.10 1.54 2.46
N TYR A 56 0.14 1.79 1.17
CA TYR A 56 -0.91 2.02 0.19
C TYR A 56 -0.82 0.97 -0.90
N GLN A 57 -1.96 0.36 -1.22
CA GLN A 57 -2.10 -0.43 -2.43
C GLN A 57 -2.68 0.47 -3.52
N LEU A 58 -1.80 0.96 -4.40
CA LEU A 58 -2.18 1.80 -5.53
C LEU A 58 -2.31 0.94 -6.78
N THR A 59 -3.29 1.26 -7.63
CA THR A 59 -3.32 0.71 -8.98
C THR A 59 -2.16 1.26 -9.80
N GLU A 60 -1.73 0.54 -10.84
CA GLU A 60 -0.69 1.01 -11.77
C GLU A 60 -0.91 2.46 -12.27
N PRO A 61 -2.11 2.85 -12.75
CA PRO A 61 -2.33 4.22 -13.20
C PRO A 61 -2.23 5.26 -12.07
N GLN A 62 -2.62 4.91 -10.83
CA GLN A 62 -2.45 5.80 -9.67
C GLN A 62 -0.98 5.97 -9.31
N ALA A 63 -0.21 4.88 -9.28
CA ALA A 63 1.23 4.94 -9.04
C ALA A 63 1.95 5.77 -10.10
N ARG A 64 1.58 5.60 -11.38
CA ARG A 64 2.14 6.40 -12.47
C ARG A 64 1.83 7.89 -12.32
N ALA A 65 0.58 8.24 -12.01
CA ALA A 65 0.17 9.61 -11.78
C ALA A 65 0.93 10.25 -10.61
N LEU A 66 1.17 9.49 -9.53
CA LEU A 66 1.96 9.95 -8.39
C LEU A 66 3.42 10.23 -8.77
N ILE A 67 4.05 9.32 -9.51
CA ILE A 67 5.43 9.48 -9.97
C ILE A 67 5.55 10.71 -10.86
N ASP A 68 4.65 10.86 -11.83
CA ASP A 68 4.67 11.99 -12.75
C ASP A 68 4.46 13.32 -11.99
N ALA A 69 3.56 13.36 -11.00
CA ALA A 69 3.36 14.53 -10.14
C ALA A 69 4.62 14.88 -9.32
N VAL A 70 5.29 13.89 -8.74
CA VAL A 70 6.55 14.10 -8.00
C VAL A 70 7.65 14.60 -8.94
N GLN A 71 7.76 14.05 -10.14
CA GLN A 71 8.72 14.51 -11.13
C GLN A 71 8.47 15.96 -11.54
N LYS A 72 7.20 16.35 -11.75
CA LYS A 72 6.81 17.73 -12.03
C LYS A 72 7.25 18.69 -10.93
N ILE A 73 7.11 18.29 -9.66
CA ILE A 73 7.53 19.08 -8.50
C ILE A 73 9.06 19.16 -8.40
N LYS A 74 9.77 18.05 -8.62
CA LYS A 74 11.23 17.99 -8.53
C LYS A 74 11.93 18.71 -9.67
N TYR A 75 11.36 18.68 -10.86
CA TYR A 75 11.93 19.24 -12.09
C TYR A 75 10.96 20.21 -12.75
N PRO A 76 10.64 21.34 -12.09
CA PRO A 76 9.65 22.29 -12.63
C PRO A 76 10.11 22.90 -13.97
N HIS A 77 11.42 22.98 -14.20
CA HIS A 77 12.03 23.52 -15.41
C HIS A 77 11.96 22.58 -16.63
N THR A 78 11.72 21.28 -16.44
CA THR A 78 11.56 20.34 -17.57
C THR A 78 10.16 20.44 -18.19
N LEU A 79 9.23 21.10 -17.50
CA LEU A 79 7.90 21.40 -18.01
C LEU A 79 7.99 22.60 -18.95
N LYS A 80 8.25 22.32 -20.24
CA LYS A 80 8.32 23.32 -21.32
C LYS A 80 7.04 24.15 -21.46
N SER A 81 5.94 23.69 -20.87
CA SER A 81 4.69 24.42 -20.77
C SER A 81 4.16 24.23 -19.36
N THR A 82 4.07 25.32 -18.60
CA THR A 82 3.16 25.41 -17.44
C THR A 82 1.72 25.44 -17.94
N ALA A 83 1.36 24.49 -18.81
CA ALA A 83 0.00 24.30 -19.27
C ALA A 83 -0.83 23.96 -18.04
N LYS A 84 -1.91 24.71 -17.86
CA LYS A 84 -2.94 24.33 -16.90
C LYS A 84 -3.32 22.88 -17.20
N LEU A 85 -3.35 22.04 -16.16
CA LEU A 85 -3.80 20.65 -16.27
C LEU A 85 -5.16 20.62 -16.97
N SER A 86 -5.41 19.58 -17.76
CA SER A 86 -6.77 19.35 -18.25
C SER A 86 -7.71 19.12 -17.06
N MET A 87 -9.01 19.37 -17.24
CA MET A 87 -9.99 19.12 -16.18
C MET A 87 -9.94 17.67 -15.69
N GLU A 88 -9.83 16.72 -16.63
CA GLU A 88 -9.74 15.29 -16.32
C GLU A 88 -8.46 14.93 -15.54
N GLU A 89 -7.32 15.51 -15.92
CA GLU A 89 -6.05 15.31 -15.21
C GLU A 89 -6.13 15.86 -13.78
N PHE A 90 -6.78 17.02 -13.61
CA PHE A 90 -7.00 17.61 -12.31
C PHE A 90 -7.88 16.73 -11.42
N GLU A 91 -9.03 16.28 -11.93
CA GLU A 91 -9.95 15.40 -11.19
C GLU A 91 -9.27 14.09 -10.79
N ARG A 92 -8.45 13.52 -11.68
CA ARG A 92 -7.68 12.30 -11.41
C ARG A 92 -6.68 12.50 -10.26
N LEU A 93 -5.95 13.62 -10.26
CA LEU A 93 -5.00 13.94 -9.19
C LEU A 93 -5.71 14.26 -7.88
N GLU A 94 -6.88 14.92 -7.94
CA GLU A 94 -7.68 15.20 -6.75
C GLU A 94 -8.26 13.91 -6.14
N ALA A 95 -8.73 12.97 -6.96
CA ALA A 95 -9.17 11.66 -6.48
C ALA A 95 -8.01 10.89 -5.80
N LEU A 96 -6.81 10.93 -6.38
CA LEU A 96 -5.62 10.35 -5.77
C LEU A 96 -5.27 11.03 -4.44
N ARG A 97 -5.41 12.36 -4.37
CA ARG A 97 -5.18 13.12 -3.13
C ARG A 97 -6.15 12.72 -2.02
N GLN A 98 -7.43 12.56 -2.34
CA GLN A 98 -8.45 12.11 -1.38
C GLN A 98 -8.12 10.71 -0.87
N LEU A 99 -7.78 9.78 -1.77
CA LEU A 99 -7.36 8.42 -1.40
C LEU A 99 -6.20 8.41 -0.40
N LEU A 100 -5.17 9.22 -0.67
CA LEU A 100 -4.01 9.33 0.22
C LEU A 100 -4.35 10.01 1.55
N LEU A 101 -5.29 10.95 1.59
CA LEU A 101 -5.69 11.60 2.84
C LEU A 101 -6.60 10.73 3.71
N ASP A 102 -7.51 9.98 3.08
CA ASP A 102 -8.37 9.05 3.80
C ASP A 102 -7.57 7.91 4.43
N GLY A 103 -6.43 7.54 3.85
CA GLY A 103 -5.48 6.62 4.47
C GLY A 103 -4.73 7.17 5.68
N LEU A 104 -4.72 8.49 5.90
CA LEU A 104 -4.07 9.13 7.05
C LEU A 104 -5.03 9.40 8.23
N ARG A 105 -6.34 9.24 8.03
CA ARG A 105 -7.38 9.44 9.05
C ARG A 105 -7.64 8.16 9.83
#